data_AF-A0A482VVJ5-F1
#
_entry.id   AF-A0A482VVJ5-F1
#
_cell.length_a   1.000
_cell.length_b   1.000
_cell.length_c   1.000
_cell.angle_alpha   90.00
_cell.angle_beta   90.00
_cell.angle_gamma   90.00
#
_symmetry.space_group_name_H-M   'P 1'
#
loop_
_entity.id
_entity.type
_entity.pdbx_description
1 polymer ?
#
loop_
_entity_poly.entity_id
_entity_poly.type
_entity_poly.pdbx_seq_one_letter_code
_entity_poly.pdbx_strand_id
1 'polypeptide(L)'
;MTERGIRQVEIAEFFNTSQSVISRTLTRFRQTGVASRRPGSGARRVTTPREDRFLIIQARRQPFATAPQHLQSLSNATGTRISNQTVRNQLREDGLTSYRPLSFNKAA
;
A
#
# COMPACT_ATOMS: atom_id res chain seq x y z
N MET A 1 9.31 30.08 15.20
CA MET A 1 8.95 31.41 14.63
C MET A 1 7.61 31.89 15.18
N THR A 2 6.53 31.11 15.06
CA THR A 2 5.23 31.44 15.64
C THR A 2 5.21 31.51 17.17
N GLU A 3 5.90 30.61 17.87
CA GLU A 3 6.05 30.66 19.34
C GLU A 3 6.82 31.90 19.83
N ARG A 4 7.57 32.54 18.93
CA ARG A 4 8.30 33.79 19.19
C ARG A 4 7.47 35.03 18.78
N GLY A 5 6.19 34.87 18.50
CA GLY A 5 5.28 35.96 18.13
C GLY A 5 5.39 36.47 16.68
N ILE A 6 6.19 35.83 15.83
CA ILE A 6 6.37 36.25 14.42
C ILE A 6 5.08 36.01 13.64
N ARG A 7 4.67 36.97 12.82
CA ARG A 7 3.43 36.89 12.05
C ARG A 7 3.53 35.83 10.96
N GLN A 8 2.43 35.14 10.65
CA GLN A 8 2.45 34.07 9.65
C GLN A 8 2.81 34.56 8.24
N VAL A 9 2.55 35.84 7.93
CA VAL A 9 2.91 36.46 6.64
C VAL A 9 4.42 36.60 6.50
N GLU A 10 5.10 37.06 7.55
CA GLU A 10 6.57 37.18 7.59
C GLU A 10 7.24 35.79 7.50
N ILE A 11 6.63 34.79 8.14
CA ILE A 11 7.06 33.39 8.03
C ILE A 11 6.89 32.89 6.58
N ALA A 12 5.78 33.25 5.93
CA ALA A 12 5.51 32.85 4.56
C ALA A 12 6.50 33.47 3.57
N GLU A 13 6.81 34.76 3.74
CA GLU A 13 7.85 35.47 2.98
C GLU A 13 9.23 34.83 3.18
N PHE A 14 9.60 34.52 4.42
CA PHE A 14 10.86 33.85 4.74
C PHE A 14 11.00 32.49 4.05
N PHE A 15 9.91 31.70 3.99
CA PHE A 15 9.88 30.40 3.32
C PHE A 15 9.50 30.47 1.83
N ASN A 16 9.40 31.68 1.25
CA ASN A 16 8.95 31.92 -0.12
C ASN A 16 7.71 31.10 -0.50
N THR A 17 6.70 31.12 0.38
CA THR A 17 5.47 30.36 0.23
C THR A 17 4.26 31.24 0.54
N SER A 18 3.05 30.71 0.37
CA SER A 18 1.84 31.45 0.73
C SER A 18 1.51 31.34 2.22
N GLN A 19 0.91 32.38 2.80
CA GLN A 19 0.43 32.35 4.18
C GLN A 19 -0.55 31.18 4.42
N SER A 20 -1.32 30.78 3.40
CA SER A 20 -2.22 29.63 3.47
C SER A 20 -1.49 28.30 3.73
N VAL A 21 -0.25 28.14 3.25
CA VAL A 21 0.57 26.94 3.49
C VAL A 21 1.07 26.93 4.94
N ILE A 22 1.50 28.09 5.44
CA ILE A 22 1.89 28.26 6.85
C ILE A 22 0.71 27.95 7.78
N SER A 23 -0.46 28.55 7.52
CA SER A 23 -1.68 28.32 8.31
C SER A 23 -2.10 26.84 8.35
N ARG A 24 -2.13 26.17 7.18
CA ARG A 24 -2.45 24.74 7.10
C ARG A 24 -1.43 23.86 7.84
N THR A 25 -0.15 24.18 7.71
CA THR A 25 0.93 23.44 8.36
C THR A 25 0.89 23.61 9.88
N LEU A 26 0.68 24.83 10.38
CA LEU A 26 0.55 25.12 11.81
C LEU A 26 -0.69 24.48 12.41
N THR A 27 -1.83 24.55 11.72
CA THR A 27 -3.07 23.88 12.14
C THR A 27 -2.84 22.38 12.28
N ARG A 28 -2.20 21.75 11.27
CA ARG A 28 -1.84 20.33 11.33
C ARG A 28 -0.89 20.02 12.49
N PHE A 29 0.13 20.85 12.67
CA PHE A 29 1.11 20.68 13.75
C PHE A 29 0.45 20.75 15.13
N ARG A 30 -0.48 21.69 15.35
CA ARG A 30 -1.25 21.78 16.60
C ARG A 30 -2.13 20.55 16.84
N GLN A 31 -2.69 19.96 15.79
CA GLN A 31 -3.56 18.78 15.89
C GLN A 31 -2.78 17.48 16.11
N THR A 32 -1.59 17.34 15.52
CA THR A 32 -0.88 16.05 15.45
C THR A 32 0.44 16.03 16.21
N GLY A 33 0.98 17.19 16.59
CA GLY A 33 2.32 17.34 17.14
C GLY A 33 3.44 17.11 16.12
N VAL A 34 3.10 16.83 14.86
CA VAL A 34 4.06 16.38 13.85
C VAL A 34 4.06 17.32 12.65
N ALA A 35 5.24 17.85 12.32
CA ALA A 35 5.43 18.74 11.18
C ALA A 35 5.54 17.97 9.84
N SER A 36 5.81 16.66 9.90
CA SER A 36 6.00 15.82 8.71
C SER A 36 4.73 15.71 7.86
N ARG A 37 4.93 15.30 6.61
CA ARG A 37 3.84 15.07 5.67
C ARG A 37 3.04 13.86 6.12
N ARG A 38 1.71 13.98 6.14
CA ARG A 38 0.81 12.84 6.36
C ARG A 38 1.04 11.79 5.25
N PRO A 39 1.10 10.49 5.58
CA PRO A 39 1.09 9.47 4.54
C PRO A 39 -0.15 9.65 3.66
N GLY A 40 0.05 9.59 2.34
CA GLY A 40 -1.07 9.59 1.40
C GLY A 40 -1.93 8.34 1.60
N SER A 41 -3.20 8.41 1.22
CA SER A 41 -4.16 7.30 1.37
C SER A 41 -3.85 6.07 0.50
N GLY A 42 -2.84 6.15 -0.39
CA GLY A 42 -2.59 5.14 -1.42
C GLY A 42 -3.71 5.07 -2.46
N ALA A 43 -3.48 4.29 -3.52
CA ALA A 43 -4.53 3.93 -4.47
C ALA A 43 -5.45 2.86 -3.84
N ARG A 44 -6.74 2.89 -4.18
CA ARG A 44 -7.67 1.84 -3.76
C ARG A 44 -7.26 0.51 -4.39
N ARG A 45 -7.21 -0.55 -3.57
CA ARG A 45 -7.00 -1.92 -4.06
C ARG A 45 -8.22 -2.37 -4.85
N VAL A 46 -7.99 -3.04 -5.97
CA VAL A 46 -9.05 -3.66 -6.79
C VAL A 46 -9.55 -4.94 -6.13
N THR A 47 -8.65 -5.67 -5.45
CA THR A 47 -9.00 -6.88 -4.72
C THR A 47 -9.55 -6.58 -3.34
N THR A 48 -10.43 -7.46 -2.88
CA THR A 48 -10.96 -7.45 -1.51
C THR A 48 -10.11 -8.36 -0.60
N PRO A 49 -10.13 -8.16 0.73
CA PRO A 49 -9.44 -9.05 1.67
C PRO A 49 -9.88 -10.52 1.59
N ARG A 50 -11.07 -10.80 1.05
CA ARG A 50 -11.55 -12.18 0.83
C ARG A 50 -10.87 -12.81 -0.39
N GLU A 51 -10.72 -12.05 -1.47
CA GLU A 51 -10.04 -12.48 -2.70
C GLU A 51 -8.55 -12.66 -2.46
N ASP A 52 -7.93 -11.76 -1.70
CA ASP A 52 -6.51 -11.87 -1.33
C ASP A 52 -6.25 -13.17 -0.56
N ARG A 53 -7.11 -13.50 0.43
CA ARG A 53 -7.04 -14.76 1.17
C ARG A 53 -7.25 -15.98 0.27
N PHE A 54 -8.19 -15.89 -0.69
CA PHE A 54 -8.39 -16.96 -1.67
C PHE A 54 -7.12 -17.20 -2.49
N LEU A 55 -6.49 -16.14 -3.02
CA LEU A 55 -5.26 -16.23 -3.79
C LEU A 55 -4.12 -16.87 -2.98
N ILE A 56 -3.94 -16.46 -1.73
CA ILE A 56 -2.90 -17.02 -0.84
C ILE A 56 -3.13 -18.52 -0.60
N ILE A 57 -4.36 -18.91 -0.28
CA ILE A 57 -4.71 -20.31 -0.03
C ILE A 57 -4.50 -21.16 -1.29
N GLN A 58 -4.93 -20.68 -2.46
CA GLN A 58 -4.76 -21.40 -3.73
C GLN A 58 -3.29 -21.52 -4.12
N ALA A 59 -2.49 -20.47 -3.94
CA ALA A 59 -1.05 -20.50 -4.22
C ALA A 59 -0.29 -21.47 -3.32
N ARG A 60 -0.68 -21.59 -2.04
CA ARG A 60 -0.10 -22.59 -1.14
C ARG A 60 -0.51 -24.02 -1.51
N ARG A 61 -1.73 -24.23 -2.01
CA ARG A 61 -2.22 -25.55 -2.47
C ARG A 61 -1.57 -25.97 -3.79
N GLN A 62 -1.30 -25.01 -4.68
CA GLN A 62 -0.75 -25.23 -6.01
C GLN A 62 0.54 -24.42 -6.18
N PRO A 63 1.64 -24.82 -5.52
CA PRO A 63 2.86 -24.01 -5.44
C PRO A 63 3.58 -23.82 -6.79
N PHE A 64 3.25 -24.64 -7.80
CA PHE A 64 3.79 -24.54 -9.16
C PHE A 64 2.83 -23.87 -10.15
N ALA A 65 1.63 -23.46 -9.71
CA ALA A 65 0.71 -22.76 -10.56
C ALA A 65 1.20 -21.34 -10.85
N THR A 66 0.94 -20.89 -12.07
CA THR A 66 1.35 -19.59 -12.59
C THR A 66 0.33 -18.52 -12.23
N ALA A 67 0.76 -17.25 -12.25
CA ALA A 67 -0.14 -16.13 -11.99
C ALA A 67 -1.41 -16.11 -12.88
N PRO A 68 -1.35 -16.44 -14.19
CA PRO A 68 -2.56 -16.58 -15.01
C PRO A 68 -3.51 -17.69 -14.54
N GLN A 69 -3.00 -18.81 -14.05
CA GLN A 69 -3.84 -19.89 -13.52
C GLN A 69 -4.57 -19.45 -12.24
N HIS A 70 -3.88 -18.73 -11.35
CA HIS A 70 -4.51 -18.14 -10.16
C HIS A 70 -5.51 -17.02 -10.51
N LEU A 71 -5.21 -16.20 -11.52
CA LEU A 71 -6.14 -15.21 -12.04
C LEU A 71 -7.41 -15.87 -12.57
N GLN A 72 -7.28 -16.93 -13.38
CA GLN A 72 -8.43 -17.64 -13.92
C GLN A 72 -9.26 -18.29 -12.81
N SER A 73 -8.60 -18.90 -11.81
CA SER A 73 -9.27 -19.48 -10.65
C SER A 73 -10.06 -18.44 -9.86
N LEU A 74 -9.47 -17.26 -9.61
CA LEU A 74 -10.14 -16.15 -8.94
C LEU A 74 -11.31 -15.61 -9.77
N SER A 75 -11.09 -15.37 -11.06
CA SER A 75 -12.12 -14.90 -11.99
C SER A 75 -13.31 -15.85 -12.05
N ASN A 76 -13.06 -17.16 -12.03
CA ASN A 76 -14.13 -18.16 -12.02
C ASN A 76 -14.89 -18.19 -10.67
N ALA A 77 -14.20 -17.92 -9.56
CA ALA A 77 -14.80 -17.96 -8.22
C ALA A 77 -15.57 -16.68 -7.85
N THR A 78 -15.11 -15.51 -8.29
CA THR A 78 -15.65 -14.21 -7.85
C THR A 78 -16.09 -13.29 -8.99
N GLY A 79 -15.73 -13.59 -10.24
CA GLY A 79 -16.00 -12.72 -11.39
C GLY A 79 -15.11 -11.46 -11.45
N THR A 80 -14.11 -11.36 -10.56
CA THR A 80 -13.32 -10.14 -10.41
C THR A 80 -12.24 -10.05 -11.49
N ARG A 81 -12.31 -8.99 -12.30
CA ARG A 81 -11.31 -8.74 -13.35
C ARG A 81 -10.11 -8.01 -12.77
N ILE A 82 -9.02 -8.74 -12.57
CA ILE A 82 -7.72 -8.20 -12.16
C ILE A 82 -6.65 -8.47 -13.21
N SER A 83 -5.50 -7.82 -13.09
CA SER A 83 -4.35 -8.09 -13.97
C SER A 83 -3.46 -9.20 -13.40
N ASN A 84 -2.70 -9.87 -14.28
CA ASN A 84 -1.65 -10.81 -13.84
C ASN A 84 -0.65 -10.16 -12.87
N GLN A 85 -0.37 -8.87 -13.05
CA GLN A 85 0.55 -8.14 -12.16
C GLN A 85 -0.03 -7.95 -10.76
N THR A 86 -1.34 -7.73 -10.66
CA THR A 86 -2.05 -7.65 -9.38
C THR A 86 -1.91 -8.95 -8.58
N VAL A 87 -2.07 -10.11 -9.24
CA VAL A 87 -1.85 -11.42 -8.61
C VAL A 87 -0.40 -11.56 -8.12
N ARG A 88 0.60 -11.23 -8.95
CA ARG A 88 2.02 -11.30 -8.55
C ARG A 88 2.33 -10.39 -7.37
N ASN A 89 1.80 -9.16 -7.37
CA ASN A 89 1.97 -8.23 -6.26
C ASN A 89 1.38 -8.80 -4.98
N GLN A 90 0.17 -9.36 -5.05
CA GLN A 90 -0.50 -9.94 -3.88
C GLN A 90 0.25 -11.15 -3.31
N LEU A 91 0.75 -12.03 -4.17
CA LEU A 91 1.58 -13.16 -3.75
C LEU A 91 2.91 -12.70 -3.15
N ARG A 92 3.54 -11.69 -3.74
CA ARG A 92 4.79 -11.10 -3.23
C ARG A 92 4.59 -10.42 -1.87
N GLU A 93 3.47 -9.73 -1.67
CA GLU A 93 3.12 -9.14 -0.36
C GLU A 93 2.99 -10.20 0.74
N ASP A 94 2.54 -11.42 0.43
CA ASP A 94 2.49 -12.55 1.37
C ASP A 94 3.81 -13.36 1.42
N GLY A 95 4.87 -12.90 0.73
CA GLY A 95 6.15 -13.61 0.67
C GLY A 95 6.17 -14.86 -0.22
N LEU A 96 5.09 -15.14 -0.95
CA LEU A 96 5.00 -16.24 -1.91
C LEU A 96 5.72 -15.85 -3.20
N THR A 97 7.03 -16.06 -3.19
CA THR A 97 7.91 -15.82 -4.34
C THR A 97 8.72 -17.07 -4.65
N SER A 98 8.61 -17.57 -5.87
CA SER A 98 9.41 -18.69 -6.35
C SER A 98 10.77 -18.20 -6.88
N TYR A 99 11.64 -17.76 -5.97
CA TYR A 99 13.07 -17.58 -6.29
C TYR A 99 13.87 -18.88 -6.13
N ARG A 100 13.27 -19.93 -5.57
CA ARG A 100 13.87 -21.25 -5.39
C ARG A 100 12.84 -22.35 -5.70
N PRO A 101 13.24 -23.44 -6.36
CA PRO A 101 12.35 -24.60 -6.52
C PRO A 101 11.93 -25.09 -5.14
N LEU A 102 10.65 -25.38 -4.93
CA LEU A 102 10.19 -26.05 -3.72
C LEU A 102 10.83 -27.44 -3.67
N SER A 103 11.88 -27.62 -2.85
CA SER A 103 12.27 -28.95 -2.43
C SER A 103 11.22 -29.44 -1.44
N PHE A 104 10.44 -30.45 -1.84
CA PHE A 104 9.58 -31.17 -0.91
C PHE A 104 10.48 -31.84 0.14
N ASN A 105 10.67 -31.21 1.30
CA ASN A 105 11.27 -31.90 2.44
C ASN A 105 10.27 -32.94 2.92
N LYS A 106 10.62 -34.21 2.68
CA LYS A 106 9.95 -35.38 3.22
C LYS A 106 10.25 -35.40 4.72
N ALA A 107 9.26 -35.07 5.55
CA ALA A 107 9.37 -35.23 6.99
C ALA A 107 9.44 -36.72 7.34
N ALA A 108 10.35 -37.05 8.24
CA ALA A 108 10.59 -38.37 8.83
C ALA A 108 9.42 -38.86 9.68
#